data_AF-A0A2E7V9H5-F1
#
_entry.id   AF-A0A2E7V9H5-F1
#
_cell.length_a   1.000
_cell.length_b   1.000
_cell.length_c   1.000
_cell.angle_alpha   90.00
_cell.angle_beta   90.00
_cell.angle_gamma   90.00
#
_symmetry.space_group_name_H-M   'P 1'
#
loop_
_entity.id
_entity.type
_entity.pdbx_description
1 polymer ?
#
loop_
_entity_poly.entity_id
_entity_poly.type
_entity_poly.pdbx_seq_one_letter_code
_entity_poly.pdbx_strand_id
1 'polypeptide(L)' 'MSEAFVCDAVRTPIGRYGGALSKVRADDLAALPIKELMKRNPNVDWTKVDDVYY' A
#
# COMPACT_ATOMS: atom_id res chain seq x y z
N MET A 1 7.85 -18.17 19.48
CA MET A 1 6.94 -17.42 18.58
C MET A 1 7.17 -15.96 18.86
N SER A 2 7.47 -15.14 17.85
CA SER A 2 7.57 -13.69 18.01
C SER A 2 6.18 -13.07 18.05
N GLU A 3 6.03 -11.96 18.78
CA GLU A 3 4.82 -11.14 18.74
C GLU A 3 4.73 -10.43 17.38
N ALA A 4 3.49 -10.23 16.89
CA ALA A 4 3.22 -9.53 15.64
C ALA A 4 2.57 -8.19 15.92
N PHE A 5 3.07 -7.14 15.27
CA PHE A 5 2.59 -5.76 15.44
C PHE A 5 2.09 -5.19 14.12
N VAL A 6 0.99 -4.45 14.16
CA VAL A 6 0.54 -3.61 13.05
C VAL A 6 1.15 -2.22 13.26
N CYS A 7 2.08 -1.83 12.39
CA CYS A 7 2.85 -0.59 12.56
C CYS A 7 2.21 0.63 11.87
N ASP A 8 1.84 0.48 10.60
CA ASP A 8 1.25 1.54 9.79
C ASP A 8 0.22 0.97 8.80
N ALA A 9 -0.76 1.79 8.43
CA ALA A 9 -1.77 1.47 7.45
C ALA A 9 -2.16 2.71 6.63
N VAL A 10 -2.40 2.52 5.34
CA VAL A 10 -2.87 3.57 4.43
C VAL A 10 -3.71 2.94 3.33
N ARG A 11 -4.63 3.72 2.76
CA ARG A 11 -5.52 3.28 1.67
C ARG A 11 -5.79 4.42 0.70
N THR A 12 -6.20 4.05 -0.51
CA THR A 12 -6.81 5.00 -1.44
C THR A 12 -8.23 5.38 -0.98
N PRO A 13 -8.81 6.46 -1.52
CA PRO A 13 -10.26 6.64 -1.50
C PRO A 13 -10.97 5.49 -2.21
N ILE A 14 -12.27 5.31 -1.91
CA ILE A 14 -13.12 4.34 -2.59
C ILE A 14 -13.79 5.06 -3.78
N GLY A 15 -13.55 4.55 -4.99
CA GLY A 15 -14.16 5.06 -6.21
C GLY A 15 -15.55 4.46 -6.45
N ARG A 16 -16.47 5.24 -7.00
CA ARG A 16 -17.73 4.72 -7.55
C ARG A 16 -17.46 4.01 -8.90
N TYR A 17 -18.33 3.09 -9.29
CA TYR A 17 -18.30 2.49 -10.63
C TYR A 17 -18.35 3.57 -11.71
N GLY A 18 -17.44 3.51 -12.70
CA GLY A 18 -17.29 4.55 -13.72
C GLY A 18 -16.84 5.93 -13.20
N GLY A 19 -16.43 6.03 -11.94
CA GLY A 19 -16.10 7.29 -11.27
C GLY A 19 -14.62 7.68 -11.33
N ALA A 20 -14.18 8.42 -10.32
CA ALA A 20 -12.87 9.07 -10.27
C ALA A 20 -11.65 8.15 -10.46
N LEU A 21 -11.76 6.87 -10.08
CA LEU A 21 -10.67 5.89 -10.19
C LEU A 21 -10.81 4.96 -11.40
N SER A 22 -11.87 5.10 -12.20
CA SER A 22 -12.19 4.16 -13.30
C SER A 22 -11.14 4.07 -14.41
N LYS A 23 -10.30 5.10 -14.53
CA LYS A 23 -9.20 5.15 -15.51
C LYS A 23 -7.86 4.67 -14.96
N VAL A 24 -7.78 4.40 -13.66
CA VAL A 24 -6.57 3.89 -13.03
C VAL A 24 -6.62 2.37 -13.13
N ARG A 25 -5.56 1.76 -13.67
CA ARG A 25 -5.47 0.30 -13.70
C ARG A 25 -5.40 -0.24 -12.28
N ALA A 26 -5.87 -1.48 -12.09
CA ALA A 26 -5.90 -2.10 -10.77
C ALA A 26 -4.50 -2.25 -10.14
N ASP A 27 -3.49 -2.58 -10.95
CA ASP A 27 -2.08 -2.69 -10.53
C ASP A 27 -1.48 -1.34 -10.14
N ASP A 28 -1.71 -0.29 -10.95
CA ASP A 28 -1.31 1.08 -10.60
C ASP A 28 -1.97 1.54 -9.29
N LEU A 29 -3.27 1.25 -9.12
CA LEU A 29 -4.02 1.60 -7.92
C LEU A 29 -3.49 0.83 -6.70
N ALA A 30 -3.11 -0.43 -6.88
CA ALA A 30 -2.51 -1.27 -5.85
C ALA A 30 -1.12 -0.81 -5.41
N ALA A 31 -0.34 -0.22 -6.32
CA ALA A 31 0.98 0.31 -6.01
C ALA A 31 0.93 1.60 -5.17
N LEU A 32 -0.18 2.37 -5.19
CA LEU A 32 -0.27 3.66 -4.51
C LEU A 32 -0.11 3.56 -2.97
N PRO A 33 -0.82 2.66 -2.25
CA PRO A 33 -0.59 2.47 -0.82
C PRO A 33 0.84 2.05 -0.48
N ILE A 34 1.44 1.15 -1.27
CA ILE A 34 2.83 0.68 -1.05
C ILE A 34 3.80 1.86 -1.16
N LYS A 35 3.68 2.67 -2.22
CA LYS A 35 4.51 3.86 -2.42
C LYS A 35 4.35 4.87 -1.29
N GLU A 36 3.13 5.06 -0.78
CA GLU A 36 2.90 5.97 0.34
C GLU A 36 3.45 5.42 1.67
N LEU A 37 3.39 4.10 1.92
CA LEU A 37 4.04 3.48 3.08
C LEU A 37 5.57 3.69 3.05
N MET A 38 6.20 3.52 1.87
CA MET A 38 7.63 3.79 1.68
C MET A 38 7.96 5.25 1.99
N LYS A 39 7.13 6.19 1.53
CA LYS A 39 7.30 7.61 1.79
C LYS A 39 7.11 7.99 3.26
N ARG A 40 6.14 7.39 3.95
CA ARG A 40 5.84 7.66 5.37
C ARG A 40 6.88 7.07 6.33
N ASN A 41 7.56 6.01 5.90
CA ASN A 41 8.53 5.28 6.71
C ASN A 41 9.91 5.27 6.02
N PRO A 42 10.57 6.45 5.88
CA PRO A 42 11.81 6.60 5.11
C PRO A 42 13.02 5.87 5.73
N ASN A 43 12.93 5.49 7.01
CA ASN A 43 14.01 4.82 7.74
C ASN A 43 13.92 3.29 7.66
N VAL A 44 12.90 2.74 6.98
CA VAL A 44 12.76 1.29 6.78
C VAL A 44 13.67 0.84 5.64
N ASP A 45 14.40 -0.25 5.86
CA ASP A 45 15.11 -0.95 4.80
C ASP A 45 14.15 -1.84 4.02
N TRP A 46 13.63 -1.31 2.92
CA TRP A 46 12.64 -1.98 2.07
C TRP A 46 13.18 -3.20 1.32
N THR A 47 14.50 -3.45 1.34
CA THR A 47 15.08 -4.68 0.78
C THR A 47 14.87 -5.90 1.68
N LYS A 48 14.43 -5.68 2.92
CA LYS A 48 14.14 -6.72 3.91
C LYS A 48 12.67 -7.11 4.01
N VAL A 49 11.84 -6.67 3.08
CA VAL A 49 10.45 -7.14 3.00
C VAL A 49 10.47 -8.60 2.56
N ASP A 50 9.97 -9.50 3.41
CA ASP A 50 9.92 -10.93 3.10
C ASP A 50 8.83 -11.28 2.08
N ASP A 51 7.64 -10.67 2.22
CA ASP A 51 6.48 -10.96 1.38
C ASP A 51 5.52 -9.76 1.24
N VAL A 52 4.71 -9.80 0.17
CA VAL A 52 3.59 -8.87 -0.07
C VAL A 52 2.33 -9.68 -0.35
N TYR A 53 1.30 -9.49 0.47
CA TYR A 53 -0.02 -10.13 0.31
C TYR A 53 -1.05 -9.08 -0.15
N TYR A 54 -1.81 -9.37 -1.21
CA TYR A 54 -2.75 -8.44 -1.86
C TYR A 54 -4.10 -9.08 -2.19
#